data_AF-A0A7X8TGC8-F1
#
_entry.id   AF-A0A7X8TGC8-F1
#
_cell.length_a   1.000
_cell.length_b   1.000
_cell.length_c   1.000
_cell.angle_alpha   90.00
_cell.angle_beta   90.00
_cell.angle_gamma   90.00
#
_symmetry.space_group_name_H-M   'P 1'
#
loop_
_entity.id
_entity.type
_entity.pdbx_description
1 polymer ?
#
loop_
_entity_poly.entity_id
_entity_poly.type
_entity_poly.pdbx_seq_one_letter_code
_entity_poly.pdbx_strand_id
1 'polypeptide(L)'
;MAALHLSRKLNVQYKTAYVLLQKLREAVGLRRDAIKLHWLVQIDGKNVGGVLRKANRKEERKDGRKKENQNGKRMCVLALREANRHAPNRTLTRVIMDENGKEARAQQCPC
;
A
#
# COMPACT_ATOMS: atom_id res chain seq x y z
N MET A 1 -13.12 1.95 16.17
CA MET A 1 -14.34 1.65 15.39
C MET A 1 -14.48 0.18 14.99
N ALA A 2 -13.49 -0.48 14.34
CA ALA A 2 -13.66 -1.85 13.83
C ALA A 2 -13.96 -2.95 14.89
N ALA A 3 -13.27 -2.95 16.04
CA ALA A 3 -13.46 -3.98 17.08
C ALA A 3 -14.83 -3.92 17.77
N LEU A 4 -15.36 -2.71 17.98
CA LEU A 4 -16.70 -2.53 18.55
C LEU A 4 -17.78 -3.04 17.61
N HIS A 5 -17.64 -2.76 16.31
CA HIS A 5 -18.57 -3.24 15.30
C HIS A 5 -18.54 -4.78 15.21
N LEU A 6 -17.35 -5.39 15.25
CA LEU A 6 -17.21 -6.84 15.24
C LEU A 6 -17.80 -7.48 16.51
N SER A 7 -17.57 -6.87 17.67
CA SER A 7 -18.13 -7.30 18.96
C SER A 7 -19.66 -7.33 18.91
N ARG A 8 -20.32 -6.32 18.32
CA ARG A 8 -21.77 -6.31 18.13
C ARG A 8 -22.28 -7.38 17.17
N LYS A 9 -21.54 -7.64 16.08
CA LYS A 9 -21.93 -8.65 15.07
C LYS A 9 -21.80 -10.08 15.57
N LEU A 10 -20.73 -10.37 16.31
CA LEU A 10 -20.45 -11.71 16.85
C LEU A 10 -21.01 -11.91 18.27
N ASN A 11 -21.57 -10.86 18.87
CA ASN A 11 -22.06 -10.82 20.24
C ASN A 11 -21.04 -11.31 21.28
N VAL A 12 -19.79 -10.81 21.19
CA VAL A 12 -18.68 -11.17 22.09
C VAL A 12 -18.14 -9.94 22.81
N GLN A 13 -17.44 -10.13 23.94
CA GLN A 13 -16.75 -9.05 24.63
C GLN A 13 -15.72 -8.36 23.72
N TYR A 14 -15.57 -7.03 23.88
CA TYR A 14 -14.65 -6.21 23.09
C TYR A 14 -13.22 -6.76 23.03
N LYS A 15 -12.69 -7.24 24.15
CA LYS A 15 -11.32 -7.78 24.24
C LYS A 15 -11.14 -8.99 23.30
N THR A 16 -12.12 -9.89 23.25
CA THR A 16 -12.11 -11.05 22.36
C THR A 16 -12.19 -10.62 20.89
N ALA A 17 -13.08 -9.69 20.55
CA ALA A 17 -13.18 -9.14 19.19
C ALA A 17 -11.88 -8.45 18.74
N TYR A 18 -11.18 -7.79 19.65
CA TYR A 18 -9.89 -7.15 19.38
C TYR A 18 -8.81 -8.19 19.00
N VAL A 19 -8.69 -9.26 19.79
CA VAL A 19 -7.72 -10.35 19.50
C VAL A 19 -8.05 -11.03 18.17
N LEU A 20 -9.34 -11.31 17.90
CA LEU A 20 -9.78 -11.89 16.63
C LEU A 20 -9.42 -11.00 15.43
N LEU A 21 -9.58 -9.68 15.55
CA LEU A 21 -9.17 -8.77 14.48
C LEU A 21 -7.67 -8.80 14.22
N GLN A 22 -6.83 -8.97 15.23
CA GLN A 22 -5.39 -9.10 15.00
C GLN A 22 -5.05 -10.39 14.26
N LYS A 23 -5.66 -11.51 14.64
CA LYS A 23 -5.49 -12.77 13.90
C LYS A 23 -5.95 -12.67 12.45
N LEU A 24 -7.06 -11.99 12.19
CA LEU A 24 -7.54 -11.74 10.83
C LEU A 24 -6.57 -10.86 10.03
N ARG A 25 -5.98 -9.83 10.66
CA ARG A 25 -4.97 -8.99 9.99
C ARG A 25 -3.71 -9.78 9.67
N GLU A 26 -3.24 -10.60 10.60
CA GLU A 26 -2.10 -11.50 10.39
C GLU A 26 -2.37 -12.49 9.26
N ALA A 27 -3.53 -13.16 9.27
CA ALA A 27 -3.92 -14.10 8.22
C ALA A 27 -4.03 -13.43 6.84
N VAL A 28 -4.59 -12.21 6.77
CA VAL A 28 -4.65 -11.43 5.54
C VAL A 28 -3.25 -11.00 5.09
N GLY A 29 -2.35 -10.67 6.02
CA GLY A 29 -0.95 -10.37 5.74
C GLY A 29 -0.23 -11.57 5.11
N LEU A 30 -0.25 -12.72 5.78
CA LEU A 30 0.34 -13.97 5.30
C LEU A 30 -0.18 -14.38 3.91
N ARG A 31 -1.49 -14.21 3.68
CA ARG A 31 -2.09 -14.51 2.38
C ARG A 31 -1.56 -13.57 1.28
N ARG A 32 -1.29 -12.30 1.58
CA ARG A 32 -0.75 -11.36 0.57
C ARG A 32 0.65 -11.74 0.14
N ASP A 33 1.49 -12.21 1.04
CA ASP A 33 2.88 -12.60 0.74
C ASP A 33 2.96 -13.81 -0.20
N ALA A 34 1.97 -14.70 -0.13
CA ALA A 34 1.89 -15.89 -0.99
C ALA A 34 1.33 -15.62 -2.40
N ILE A 35 0.70 -14.46 -2.64
CA ILE A 35 0.08 -14.17 -3.94
C ILE A 35 1.15 -13.66 -4.92
N LYS A 36 1.35 -14.42 -5.99
CA LYS A 36 2.06 -13.97 -7.18
C LYS A 36 1.07 -13.56 -8.26
N LEU A 37 1.40 -12.49 -8.97
CA LEU A 37 0.61 -12.01 -10.11
C LEU A 37 1.18 -12.60 -11.40
N HIS A 38 0.33 -12.93 -12.35
CA HIS A 38 0.73 -13.51 -13.63
C HIS A 38 0.23 -12.69 -14.83
N TRP A 39 1.00 -12.77 -15.92
CA TRP A 39 0.67 -12.18 -17.23
C TRP A 39 0.58 -10.64 -17.21
N LEU A 40 -0.58 -10.10 -17.61
CA LEU A 40 -0.77 -8.67 -17.78
C LEU A 40 -1.19 -8.06 -16.45
N VAL A 41 -0.31 -7.24 -15.86
CA VAL A 41 -0.56 -6.53 -14.62
C VAL A 41 -0.63 -5.04 -14.91
N GLN A 42 -1.76 -4.43 -14.57
CA GLN A 42 -1.89 -2.98 -14.53
C GLN A 42 -1.32 -2.49 -13.20
N ILE A 43 -0.38 -1.54 -13.28
CA ILE A 43 0.28 -0.93 -12.13
C ILE A 43 -0.14 0.53 -12.07
N ASP A 44 -0.82 0.90 -10.99
CA ASP A 44 -1.10 2.30 -10.67
C ASP A 44 -0.35 2.69 -9.39
N GLY A 45 0.13 3.93 -9.33
CA GLY A 45 0.99 4.43 -8.26
C GLY A 45 0.51 5.78 -7.75
N LYS A 46 0.37 5.88 -6.43
CA LYS A 46 0.09 7.16 -5.76
C LYS A 46 1.19 7.49 -4.77
N ASN A 47 1.90 8.58 -5.05
CA ASN A 47 2.84 9.17 -4.12
C ASN A 47 2.12 9.85 -2.93
N VAL A 48 2.45 9.44 -1.71
CA VAL A 48 1.86 9.92 -0.45
C VAL A 48 2.96 10.30 0.55
N GLY A 49 2.75 11.39 1.30
CA GLY A 49 3.72 11.86 2.28
C GLY A 49 4.80 12.77 1.69
N GLY A 50 5.84 13.08 2.47
CA GLY A 50 6.93 13.96 2.03
C GLY A 50 6.54 15.44 1.85
N VAL A 51 5.44 15.89 2.45
CA VAL A 51 5.04 17.31 2.39
C VAL A 51 6.10 18.17 3.08
N LEU A 52 6.79 19.00 2.30
CA LEU A 52 7.74 19.98 2.81
C LEU A 52 6.98 21.18 3.39
N ARG A 53 7.36 21.59 4.60
CA ARG A 53 6.86 22.85 5.18
C ARG A 53 7.34 24.00 4.30
N LYS A 54 6.40 24.76 3.73
CA LYS A 54 6.71 25.91 2.90
C LYS A 54 7.30 27.03 3.76
N ALA A 55 8.32 27.71 3.26
CA ALA A 55 8.82 28.93 3.86
C ALA A 55 7.76 30.05 3.79
N ASN A 56 7.80 30.96 4.78
CA ASN A 56 6.86 32.09 4.86
C ASN A 56 7.06 33.05 3.69
N ARG A 57 8.32 33.37 3.37
CA ARG A 57 8.69 34.15 2.18
C ARG A 57 8.48 33.33 0.91
N LYS A 58 7.85 33.93 -0.10
CA LYS A 58 7.49 33.25 -1.34
C LYS A 58 8.72 32.82 -2.15
N GLU A 59 9.77 33.64 -2.15
CA GLU A 59 11.03 33.43 -2.87
C GLU A 59 11.82 32.23 -2.34
N GLU A 60 11.72 31.94 -1.04
CA GLU A 60 12.41 30.83 -0.38
C GLU A 60 11.63 29.51 -0.44
N ARG A 61 10.47 29.48 -1.12
CA ARG A 61 9.66 28.26 -1.24
C ARG A 61 10.32 27.28 -2.19
N LYS A 62 11.02 26.32 -1.60
CA LYS A 62 11.58 25.17 -2.32
C LYS A 62 10.46 24.28 -2.86
N ASP A 63 10.61 23.86 -4.12
CA ASP A 63 9.74 22.84 -4.70
C ASP A 63 10.14 21.46 -4.16
N GLY A 64 9.23 20.86 -3.38
CA GLY A 64 9.40 19.52 -2.80
C GLY A 64 9.27 18.38 -3.81
N ARG A 65 8.95 18.66 -5.08
CA ARG A 65 8.96 17.66 -6.16
C ARG A 65 10.38 17.28 -6.56
N LYS A 66 11.32 18.23 -6.52
CA LYS A 66 12.74 18.00 -6.86
C LYS A 66 13.39 17.07 -5.83
N LYS A 67 14.14 16.06 -6.30
CA LYS A 67 14.82 15.07 -5.42
C LYS A 67 15.70 15.72 -4.36
N GLU A 68 16.40 16.80 -4.69
CA GLU A 68 17.28 17.56 -3.79
C GLU A 68 16.56 18.13 -2.55
N ASN A 69 15.27 18.44 -2.67
CA ASN A 69 14.47 19.06 -1.61
C ASN A 69 13.57 18.05 -0.88
N GLN A 70 13.68 16.76 -1.20
CA GLN A 70 12.84 15.73 -0.59
C GLN A 70 13.39 15.32 0.77
N ASN A 71 12.49 15.18 1.75
CA ASN A 71 12.82 14.80 3.13
C ASN A 71 12.95 13.26 3.30
N GLY A 72 13.07 12.50 2.21
CA GLY A 72 13.11 11.02 2.22
C GLY A 72 11.82 10.30 2.68
N LYS A 73 10.85 11.01 3.26
CA LYS A 73 9.59 10.46 3.80
C LYS A 73 8.48 10.27 2.75
N ARG A 74 8.82 10.33 1.46
CA ARG A 74 7.84 10.19 0.38
C ARG A 74 7.59 8.69 0.17
N MET A 75 6.37 8.28 0.53
CA MET A 75 5.71 7.01 0.25
C MET A 75 5.30 6.92 -1.23
N CYS A 76 5.41 5.79 -1.92
CA CYS A 76 4.55 5.44 -3.04
C CYS A 76 3.69 4.23 -2.66
N VAL A 77 2.37 4.38 -2.82
CA VAL A 77 1.42 3.28 -2.70
C VAL A 77 1.12 2.78 -4.11
N LEU A 78 1.57 1.56 -4.41
CA LEU A 78 1.28 0.87 -5.66
C LEU A 78 0.05 -0.02 -5.51
N ALA A 79 -0.84 0.06 -6.49
CA ALA A 79 -1.94 -0.87 -6.70
C ALA A 79 -1.65 -1.68 -7.97
N LEU A 80 -1.47 -2.99 -7.79
CA LEU A 80 -1.21 -3.96 -8.84
C LEU A 80 -2.48 -4.76 -9.07
N ARG A 81 -2.97 -4.81 -10.31
CA ARG A 81 -4.17 -5.56 -10.66
C ARG A 81 -3.93 -6.43 -11.88
N GLU A 82 -4.28 -7.70 -11.78
CA GLU A 82 -4.30 -8.59 -12.95
C GLU A 82 -5.42 -8.19 -13.91
N ALA A 83 -5.06 -8.00 -15.18
CA ALA A 83 -5.97 -7.76 -16.27
C ALA A 83 -6.01 -9.00 -17.17
N ASN A 84 -6.65 -10.07 -16.70
CA ASN A 84 -6.81 -11.30 -17.47
C ASN A 84 -8.29 -11.65 -17.62
N ARG A 85 -8.69 -12.08 -18.81
CA ARG A 85 -10.06 -12.45 -19.15
C ARG A 85 -10.49 -13.80 -18.53
N HIS A 86 -9.53 -14.67 -18.22
CA HIS A 86 -9.78 -16.05 -17.75
C HIS A 86 -9.23 -16.36 -16.35
N ALA A 87 -8.53 -15.42 -15.71
CA ALA A 87 -7.99 -15.61 -14.37
C ALA A 87 -8.83 -14.85 -13.32
N PRO A 88 -8.78 -15.25 -12.03
CA PRO A 88 -9.39 -14.47 -10.96
C PRO A 88 -8.76 -13.08 -10.90
N ASN A 89 -9.57 -12.02 -10.83
CA ASN A 89 -9.12 -10.64 -10.67
C ASN A 89 -8.39 -10.47 -9.32
N ARG A 90 -7.08 -10.74 -9.28
CA ARG A 90 -6.26 -10.53 -8.08
C ARG A 90 -5.74 -9.10 -8.06
N THR A 91 -5.83 -8.49 -6.87
CA THR A 91 -5.31 -7.15 -6.61
C THR A 91 -4.34 -7.23 -5.45
N LEU A 92 -3.15 -6.66 -5.64
CA LEU A 92 -2.14 -6.48 -4.60
C LEU A 92 -1.87 -5.00 -4.39
N THR A 93 -1.62 -4.62 -3.15
CA THR A 93 -1.17 -3.28 -2.82
C THR A 93 0.16 -3.36 -2.10
N ARG A 94 1.10 -2.52 -2.50
CA ARG A 94 2.44 -2.46 -1.91
C ARG A 94 2.81 -1.02 -1.64
N VAL A 95 3.48 -0.77 -0.52
CA VAL A 95 4.08 0.53 -0.22
C VAL A 95 5.57 0.43 -0.50
N ILE A 96 6.07 1.30 -1.36
CA ILE A 96 7.47 1.37 -1.82
C ILE A 96 7.95 2.81 -1.66
N MET A 97 9.26 3.04 -1.54
CA MET A 97 9.81 4.41 -1.41
C MET A 97 9.90 5.16 -2.75
N ASP A 98 10.04 4.45 -3.87
CA ASP A 98 10.15 5.04 -5.21
C ASP A 98 9.44 4.17 -6.26
N GLU A 99 8.73 4.81 -7.18
CA GLU A 99 8.00 4.17 -8.29
C GLU A 99 8.96 3.54 -9.31
N ASN A 100 10.16 4.11 -9.47
CA ASN A 100 11.18 3.61 -10.40
C ASN A 100 12.16 2.61 -9.78
N GLY A 101 11.94 2.22 -8.51
CA GLY A 101 12.80 1.29 -7.81
C GLY A 101 12.74 -0.13 -8.39
N LYS A 102 13.82 -0.91 -8.23
CA LYS A 102 13.83 -2.35 -8.56
C LYS A 102 12.68 -3.11 -7.87
N GLU A 103 12.19 -2.58 -6.74
CA GLU A 103 11.09 -3.12 -5.95
C GLU A 103 9.70 -2.95 -6.58
N ALA A 104 9.53 -1.98 -7.50
CA ALA A 104 8.27 -1.75 -8.21
C ALA A 104 8.04 -2.78 -9.33
N ARG A 105 9.10 -3.48 -9.75
CA ARG A 105 8.98 -4.62 -10.67
C ARG A 105 8.28 -5.75 -9.91
N ALA A 106 7.00 -5.97 -10.22
CA ALA A 106 6.38 -7.26 -9.95
C ALA A 106 7.29 -8.33 -10.58
N GLN A 107 7.77 -9.25 -9.74
CA GLN A 107 8.79 -10.27 -10.03
C GLN A 107 8.89 -10.61 -11.53
N GLN A 108 10.11 -10.49 -12.07
CA GLN A 108 10.44 -10.90 -13.44
C GLN A 108 9.80 -12.25 -13.75
N CYS A 109 8.84 -12.27 -14.68
CA CYS A 109 8.49 -13.50 -15.37
C CYS A 109 9.78 -13.97 -16.08
N PRO A 110 10.25 -15.20 -15.83
CA PRO A 110 11.25 -15.80 -16.68
C PRO A 110 10.53 -16.21 -17.96
N CYS A 111 10.59 -15.34 -18.97
CA CYS A 111 10.46 -15.72 -20.37
C CYS A 111 11.79 -15.44 -21.06
#